data_AF-A0A1F4UAX1-F1
#
_entry.id   AF-A0A1F4UAX1-F1
#
_cell.length_a   1.000
_cell.length_b   1.000
_cell.length_c   1.000
_cell.angle_alpha   90.00
_cell.angle_beta   90.00
_cell.angle_gamma   90.00
#
_symmetry.space_group_name_H-M   'P 1'
#
loop_
_entity.id
_entity.type
_entity.pdbx_description
1 polymer ?
#
loop_
_entity_poly.entity_id
_entity_poly.type
_entity_poly.pdbx_seq_one_letter_code
_entity_poly.pdbx_strand_id
1 'polypeptide(L)'
;MSENLVTNYIWENLKENRGKYFVEYIPLRDKSLFASLNLVFLSHTKARKVANAMEREFSNWVSRFPVPLMVSSFDEKGNLISLNGVRPINHMVGFIDISTNKPVKYWRLLPDDAFPKEQLKENYIKKIYNGLSFKTKEELHQQNEPHRKQLRIGLFIIFVWIVIVPAIVAILGWASFWVSSLVLIYSLWKAIEKGLKLKGKWKKSEKERQKEKEELKMRYYYYHCERNPEGFRKLVVENLERDERDRIRKEADFLRKK
;
A
#
# COMPACT_ATOMS: atom_id res chain seq x y z
N MET A 1 -17.56 13.98 -26.43
CA MET A 1 -17.41 14.73 -25.17
C MET A 1 -17.92 13.85 -24.04
N SER A 2 -17.04 13.23 -23.27
CA SER A 2 -17.42 12.42 -22.12
C SER A 2 -17.90 13.34 -20.99
N GLU A 3 -19.19 13.30 -20.67
CA GLU A 3 -19.70 13.91 -19.44
C GLU A 3 -18.88 13.38 -18.26
N ASN A 4 -18.23 14.29 -17.55
CA ASN A 4 -17.24 14.00 -16.53
C ASN A 4 -17.86 13.18 -15.38
N LEU A 5 -17.54 11.89 -15.31
CA LEU A 5 -17.83 10.97 -14.20
C LEU A 5 -16.93 11.23 -12.97
N VAL A 6 -16.56 12.48 -12.72
CA VAL A 6 -15.57 12.85 -11.71
C VAL A 6 -16.25 13.19 -10.40
N THR A 7 -16.40 12.21 -9.52
CA THR A 7 -16.78 12.49 -8.12
C THR A 7 -15.54 12.95 -7.35
N ASN A 8 -15.55 14.16 -6.80
CA ASN A 8 -14.49 14.68 -5.91
C ASN A 8 -14.51 14.07 -4.49
N TYR A 9 -15.48 13.19 -4.24
CA TYR A 9 -15.77 12.56 -2.96
C TYR A 9 -15.28 11.12 -2.96
N ILE A 10 -14.62 10.74 -1.86
CA ILE A 10 -14.22 9.36 -1.58
C ILE A 10 -14.96 8.94 -0.31
N TRP A 11 -16.08 8.24 -0.50
CA TRP A 11 -16.86 7.67 0.59
C TRP A 11 -16.11 6.53 1.28
N GLU A 12 -16.31 6.40 2.59
CA GLU A 12 -15.68 5.35 3.39
C GLU A 12 -16.20 3.96 3.03
N ASN A 13 -15.31 2.97 3.08
CA ASN A 13 -15.68 1.57 2.90
C ASN A 13 -16.54 1.10 4.08
N LEU A 14 -17.58 0.31 3.81
CA LEU A 14 -18.42 -0.28 4.83
C LEU A 14 -18.05 -1.74 5.05
N LYS A 15 -17.87 -2.15 6.30
CA LYS A 15 -17.59 -3.54 6.67
C LYS A 15 -18.66 -4.07 7.60
N GLU A 16 -19.21 -5.24 7.27
CA GLU A 16 -20.23 -5.89 8.10
C GLU A 16 -19.95 -7.38 8.27
N ASN A 17 -20.09 -7.86 9.50
CA ASN A 17 -19.88 -9.27 9.83
C ASN A 17 -21.15 -10.11 9.55
N ARG A 18 -20.98 -11.35 9.05
CA ARG A 18 -22.04 -12.35 8.83
C ARG A 18 -21.75 -13.67 9.56
N GLY A 19 -20.80 -13.67 10.49
CA GLY A 19 -20.34 -14.82 11.27
C GLY A 19 -19.38 -15.72 10.50
N LYS A 20 -19.84 -16.37 9.43
CA LYS A 20 -19.02 -17.32 8.63
C LYS A 20 -18.13 -16.63 7.58
N TYR A 21 -18.49 -15.41 7.23
CA TYR A 21 -17.76 -14.52 6.34
C TYR A 21 -18.07 -13.09 6.77
N PHE A 22 -17.32 -12.12 6.27
CA PHE A 22 -17.68 -10.71 6.35
C PHE A 22 -17.79 -10.13 4.94
N VAL A 23 -18.47 -9.00 4.85
CA VAL A 23 -18.58 -8.23 3.61
C VAL A 23 -17.86 -6.90 3.75
N GLU A 24 -17.16 -6.49 2.69
CA GLU A 24 -16.62 -5.15 2.52
C GLU A 24 -17.23 -4.54 1.27
N TYR A 25 -18.02 -3.48 1.47
CA TYR A 25 -18.56 -2.65 0.40
C TYR A 25 -17.66 -1.45 0.17
N ILE A 26 -17.23 -1.30 -1.06
CA ILE A 26 -16.42 -0.19 -1.56
C ILE A 26 -17.33 0.64 -2.45
N PRO A 27 -17.72 1.85 -2.01
CA PRO A 27 -18.56 2.74 -2.80
C PRO A 27 -17.99 3.04 -4.17
N LEU A 28 -18.86 3.47 -5.10
CA LEU A 28 -18.45 3.90 -6.44
C LEU A 28 -17.37 4.99 -6.32
N ARG A 29 -16.28 4.83 -7.07
CA ARG A 29 -15.17 5.79 -7.14
C ARG A 29 -15.10 6.43 -8.52
N ASP A 30 -14.39 7.55 -8.59
CA ASP A 30 -14.09 8.26 -9.83
C ASP A 30 -13.60 7.29 -10.92
N LYS A 31 -14.22 7.38 -12.11
CA LYS A 31 -14.01 6.50 -13.28
C LYS A 31 -14.41 5.03 -13.14
N SER A 32 -14.98 4.62 -12.01
CA SER A 32 -15.52 3.26 -11.86
C SER A 32 -16.94 3.18 -12.40
N LEU A 33 -17.25 2.10 -13.12
CA LEU A 33 -18.60 1.81 -13.63
C LEU A 33 -19.48 1.04 -12.64
N PHE A 34 -18.89 0.58 -11.53
CA PHE A 34 -19.60 -0.13 -10.47
C PHE A 34 -18.92 0.04 -9.11
N ALA A 35 -19.70 -0.12 -8.04
CA ALA A 35 -19.21 -0.33 -6.69
C ALA A 35 -18.75 -1.79 -6.53
N SER A 36 -17.90 -2.06 -5.54
CA SER A 36 -17.38 -3.41 -5.30
C SER A 36 -17.86 -3.95 -3.96
N LEU A 37 -18.32 -5.19 -3.95
CA LEU A 37 -18.68 -5.93 -2.74
C LEU A 37 -17.83 -7.19 -2.63
N ASN A 38 -16.99 -7.23 -1.61
CA ASN A 38 -16.08 -8.33 -1.36
C ASN A 38 -16.60 -9.19 -0.21
N LEU A 39 -16.84 -10.48 -0.46
CA LEU A 39 -17.18 -11.46 0.57
C LEU A 39 -15.91 -12.22 0.96
N VAL A 40 -15.50 -12.14 2.23
CA VAL A 40 -14.28 -12.80 2.72
C VAL A 40 -14.65 -13.94 3.66
N PHE A 41 -14.38 -15.18 3.22
CA PHE A 41 -14.71 -16.40 3.95
C PHE A 41 -13.54 -16.84 4.85
N LEU A 42 -13.84 -17.08 6.13
CA LEU A 42 -12.84 -17.43 7.14
C LEU A 42 -12.55 -18.94 7.23
N SER A 43 -13.21 -19.74 6.38
CA SER A 43 -13.02 -21.19 6.33
C SER A 43 -13.37 -21.71 4.95
N HIS A 44 -12.86 -22.89 4.63
CA HIS A 44 -13.14 -23.54 3.36
C HIS A 44 -14.66 -23.70 3.14
N THR A 45 -15.18 -23.04 2.11
CA THR A 45 -16.60 -23.02 1.77
C THR A 45 -16.79 -23.50 0.34
N LYS A 46 -17.72 -24.45 0.14
CA LYS A 46 -18.03 -25.01 -1.19
C LYS A 46 -18.48 -23.91 -2.16
N ALA A 47 -17.98 -23.93 -3.39
CA ALA A 47 -18.25 -22.92 -4.43
C ALA A 47 -19.76 -22.62 -4.63
N ARG A 48 -20.64 -23.63 -4.58
CA ARG A 48 -22.11 -23.42 -4.65
C ARG A 48 -22.66 -22.56 -3.52
N LYS A 49 -22.17 -22.74 -2.29
CA LYS A 49 -22.58 -21.92 -1.14
C LYS A 49 -22.05 -20.49 -1.29
N VAL A 50 -20.84 -20.33 -1.83
CA VAL A 50 -20.24 -19.02 -2.12
C VAL A 50 -21.07 -18.27 -3.17
N ALA A 51 -21.38 -18.89 -4.30
CA ALA A 51 -22.21 -18.28 -5.36
C ALA A 51 -23.60 -17.84 -4.84
N ASN A 52 -24.26 -18.70 -4.05
CA ASN A 52 -25.55 -18.37 -3.43
C ASN A 52 -25.43 -17.20 -2.43
N ALA A 53 -24.32 -17.12 -1.69
CA ALA A 53 -24.07 -15.99 -0.79
C ALA A 53 -23.84 -14.70 -1.58
N MET A 54 -23.09 -14.75 -2.68
CA MET A 54 -22.88 -13.59 -3.56
C MET A 54 -24.21 -13.07 -4.12
N GLU A 55 -25.09 -13.95 -4.59
CA GLU A 55 -26.41 -13.57 -5.13
C GLU A 55 -27.34 -12.95 -4.09
N ARG A 56 -27.29 -13.43 -2.85
CA ARG A 56 -28.05 -12.90 -1.71
C ARG A 56 -27.53 -11.53 -1.29
N GLU A 57 -26.22 -11.42 -1.06
CA GLU A 57 -25.61 -10.16 -0.63
C GLU A 57 -25.78 -9.08 -1.71
N PHE A 58 -25.65 -9.43 -3.00
CA PHE A 58 -25.99 -8.50 -4.07
C PHE A 58 -27.39 -7.90 -3.92
N SER A 59 -28.41 -8.75 -3.74
CA SER A 59 -29.79 -8.27 -3.59
C SER A 59 -29.97 -7.37 -2.36
N ASN A 60 -29.26 -7.65 -1.27
CA ASN A 60 -29.31 -6.83 -0.06
C ASN A 60 -28.58 -5.48 -0.21
N TRP A 61 -27.47 -5.45 -0.95
CA TRP A 61 -26.66 -4.24 -1.10
C TRP A 61 -27.20 -3.31 -2.18
N VAL A 62 -27.70 -3.86 -3.29
CA VAL A 62 -28.31 -3.06 -4.35
C VAL A 62 -29.64 -2.44 -3.90
N SER A 63 -30.38 -3.06 -2.96
CA SER A 63 -31.56 -2.43 -2.38
C SER A 63 -31.23 -1.25 -1.46
N ARG A 64 -30.06 -1.28 -0.80
CA ARG A 64 -29.55 -0.18 0.04
C ARG A 64 -28.94 0.94 -0.79
N PHE A 65 -28.12 0.56 -1.77
CA PHE A 65 -27.41 1.47 -2.66
C PHE A 65 -27.64 1.04 -4.10
N PRO A 66 -28.67 1.58 -4.78
CA PRO A 66 -29.09 1.19 -6.13
C PRO A 66 -28.14 1.74 -7.21
N VAL A 67 -26.88 1.34 -7.13
CA VAL A 67 -25.83 1.59 -8.14
C VAL A 67 -25.36 0.26 -8.72
N PRO A 68 -24.69 0.24 -9.88
CA PRO A 68 -24.09 -0.98 -10.38
C PRO A 68 -23.09 -1.55 -9.37
N LEU A 69 -23.13 -2.86 -9.19
CA LEU A 69 -22.40 -3.57 -8.15
C LEU A 69 -21.72 -4.81 -8.74
N MET A 70 -20.42 -4.92 -8.50
CA MET A 70 -19.67 -6.13 -8.71
C MET A 70 -19.47 -6.85 -7.38
N VAL A 71 -19.78 -8.14 -7.34
CA VAL A 71 -19.57 -9.01 -6.18
C VAL A 71 -18.43 -9.97 -6.47
N SER A 72 -17.49 -10.08 -5.53
CA SER A 72 -16.35 -10.98 -5.56
C SER A 72 -16.22 -11.74 -4.25
N SER A 73 -15.55 -12.89 -4.26
CA SER A 73 -15.37 -13.71 -3.06
C SER A 73 -13.92 -14.12 -2.85
N PHE A 74 -13.44 -14.03 -1.61
CA PHE A 74 -12.05 -14.26 -1.22
C PHE A 74 -11.96 -15.25 -0.05
N ASP A 75 -10.87 -16.00 0.00
CA ASP A 75 -10.53 -16.87 1.13
C ASP A 75 -9.83 -16.09 2.26
N GLU A 76 -9.51 -16.79 3.35
CA GLU A 76 -8.81 -16.22 4.51
C GLU A 76 -7.41 -15.69 4.19
N LYS A 77 -6.82 -16.11 3.07
CA LYS A 77 -5.50 -15.69 2.59
C LYS A 77 -5.58 -14.50 1.64
N GLY A 78 -6.78 -14.04 1.33
CA GLY A 78 -7.03 -12.96 0.37
C GLY A 78 -7.00 -13.40 -1.10
N ASN A 79 -6.99 -14.71 -1.38
CA ASN A 79 -7.08 -15.21 -2.74
C ASN A 79 -8.54 -15.26 -3.20
N LEU A 80 -8.75 -14.99 -4.49
CA LEU A 80 -10.07 -15.12 -5.11
C LEU A 80 -10.53 -16.59 -5.07
N ILE A 81 -11.74 -16.84 -4.60
CA ILE A 81 -12.32 -18.19 -4.59
C ILE A 81 -12.80 -18.53 -6.00
N SER A 82 -12.32 -19.65 -6.54
CA SER A 82 -12.75 -20.16 -7.84
C SER A 82 -14.17 -20.74 -7.76
N LEU A 83 -15.03 -20.33 -8.70
CA LEU A 83 -16.40 -20.82 -8.88
C LEU A 83 -16.53 -21.78 -10.07
N ASN A 84 -15.40 -22.26 -10.61
CA ASN A 84 -15.37 -23.20 -11.73
C ASN A 84 -16.27 -24.42 -11.45
N GLY A 85 -17.07 -24.81 -12.45
CA GLY A 85 -18.05 -25.89 -12.34
C GLY A 85 -19.37 -25.50 -11.67
N VAL A 86 -19.51 -24.27 -11.14
CA VAL A 86 -20.76 -23.73 -10.58
C VAL A 86 -21.25 -22.49 -11.34
N ARG A 87 -20.32 -21.62 -11.72
CA ARG A 87 -20.56 -20.40 -12.52
C ARG A 87 -19.48 -20.26 -13.59
N PRO A 88 -19.77 -19.57 -14.71
CA PRO A 88 -18.82 -19.40 -15.81
C PRO A 88 -17.64 -18.46 -15.47
N ILE A 89 -17.82 -17.55 -14.50
CA ILE A 89 -16.78 -16.63 -14.01
C ILE A 89 -16.87 -16.47 -12.49
N ASN A 90 -15.80 -15.96 -11.88
CA ASN A 90 -15.66 -15.81 -10.41
C ASN A 90 -16.30 -14.53 -9.84
N HIS A 91 -16.81 -13.66 -10.70
CA HIS A 91 -17.41 -12.38 -10.34
C HIS A 91 -18.84 -12.32 -10.83
N MET A 92 -19.70 -11.65 -10.07
CA MET A 92 -21.05 -11.33 -10.52
C MET A 92 -21.16 -9.83 -10.63
N VAL A 93 -21.75 -9.34 -11.71
CA VAL A 93 -22.07 -7.93 -11.89
C VAL A 93 -23.57 -7.78 -12.02
N GLY A 94 -24.13 -6.70 -11.51
CA GLY A 94 -25.54 -6.39 -11.71
C GLY A 94 -25.89 -4.98 -11.28
N PHE A 95 -27.10 -4.59 -11.58
CA PHE A 95 -27.64 -3.26 -11.29
C PHE A 95 -29.17 -3.33 -11.22
N ILE A 96 -29.81 -2.24 -10.81
CA ILE A 96 -31.26 -2.09 -10.98
C ILE A 96 -31.52 -1.71 -12.44
N ASP A 97 -32.33 -2.49 -13.14
CA ASP A 97 -32.84 -2.10 -14.46
C ASP A 97 -33.84 -0.96 -14.28
N ILE A 98 -33.59 0.17 -14.95
CA ILE A 98 -34.37 1.41 -14.84
C ILE A 98 -35.81 1.21 -15.34
N SER A 99 -36.00 0.36 -16.35
CA SER A 99 -37.31 0.16 -16.98
C SER A 99 -38.23 -0.70 -16.11
N THR A 100 -37.68 -1.74 -15.48
CA THR A 100 -38.43 -2.70 -14.67
C THR A 100 -38.34 -2.45 -13.17
N ASN A 101 -37.43 -1.56 -12.75
CA ASN A 101 -37.03 -1.30 -11.37
C ASN A 101 -36.67 -2.58 -10.58
N LYS A 102 -36.12 -3.58 -11.27
CA LYS A 102 -35.76 -4.88 -10.70
C LYS A 102 -34.25 -5.11 -10.78
N PRO A 103 -33.66 -5.83 -9.81
CA PRO A 103 -32.25 -6.20 -9.87
C PRO A 103 -31.99 -7.22 -10.98
N VAL A 104 -31.13 -6.87 -11.92
CA VAL A 104 -30.60 -7.78 -12.94
C VAL A 104 -29.20 -8.23 -12.55
N LYS A 105 -28.88 -9.51 -12.80
CA LYS A 105 -27.63 -10.16 -12.39
C LYS A 105 -27.00 -10.87 -13.58
N TYR A 106 -25.69 -10.70 -13.73
CA TYR A 106 -24.92 -11.27 -14.82
C TYR A 106 -23.67 -11.97 -14.29
N TRP A 107 -23.53 -13.24 -14.67
CA TRP A 107 -22.30 -14.02 -14.49
C TRP A 107 -21.49 -14.00 -15.79
N ARG A 108 -21.15 -12.80 -16.26
CA ARG A 108 -20.32 -12.59 -17.45
C ARG A 108 -19.73 -11.19 -17.42
N LEU A 109 -18.70 -10.96 -18.22
CA LEU A 109 -18.22 -9.61 -18.48
C LEU A 109 -19.28 -8.83 -19.26
N LEU A 110 -19.50 -7.59 -18.85
CA LEU A 110 -20.36 -6.64 -19.52
C LEU A 110 -19.50 -5.57 -20.18
N PRO A 111 -19.84 -5.13 -21.39
CA PRO A 111 -19.19 -3.96 -21.99
C PRO A 111 -19.61 -2.68 -21.23
N ASP A 112 -18.78 -1.64 -21.30
CA ASP A 112 -18.96 -0.40 -20.53
C ASP A 112 -20.28 0.32 -20.82
N ASP A 113 -20.82 0.16 -22.03
CA ASP A 113 -22.08 0.74 -22.49
C ASP A 113 -23.32 0.01 -21.95
N ALA A 114 -23.17 -1.20 -21.42
CA ALA A 114 -24.26 -1.95 -20.81
C ALA A 114 -24.65 -1.43 -19.42
N PHE A 115 -23.84 -0.57 -18.80
CA PHE A 115 -24.12 -0.01 -17.48
C PHE A 115 -25.08 1.19 -17.57
N PRO A 116 -26.07 1.29 -16.67
CA PRO A 116 -27.04 2.37 -16.67
C PRO A 116 -26.38 3.71 -16.32
N LYS A 117 -26.22 4.59 -17.31
CA LYS A 117 -25.52 5.87 -17.19
C LYS A 117 -26.16 6.79 -16.15
N GLU A 118 -27.47 6.71 -15.96
CA GLU A 118 -28.21 7.49 -14.96
C GLU A 118 -27.73 7.20 -13.54
N GLN A 119 -27.40 5.94 -13.23
CA GLN A 119 -26.92 5.53 -11.91
C GLN A 119 -25.45 5.94 -11.65
N LEU A 120 -24.73 6.32 -12.72
CA LEU A 120 -23.34 6.77 -12.66
C LEU A 120 -23.21 8.30 -12.56
N LYS A 121 -24.32 9.04 -12.66
CA LYS A 121 -24.31 10.51 -12.55
C LYS A 121 -23.97 10.93 -11.12
N GLU A 122 -23.11 11.95 -10.97
CA GLU A 122 -22.66 12.44 -9.66
C GLU A 122 -23.83 12.80 -8.72
N ASN A 123 -24.86 13.47 -9.24
CA ASN A 123 -26.03 13.85 -8.45
C ASN A 123 -26.81 12.64 -7.92
N TYR A 124 -26.88 11.56 -8.73
CA TYR A 124 -27.52 10.32 -8.31
C TYR A 124 -26.69 9.66 -7.20
N ILE A 125 -25.38 9.53 -7.40
CA ILE A 125 -24.46 8.91 -6.43
C ILE A 125 -24.48 9.67 -5.10
N LYS A 126 -24.40 11.00 -5.11
CA LYS A 126 -24.49 11.83 -3.90
C LYS A 126 -25.78 11.60 -3.13
N LYS A 127 -26.90 11.44 -3.84
CA LYS A 127 -28.20 11.16 -3.22
C LYS A 127 -28.21 9.77 -2.57
N ILE A 128 -27.67 8.76 -3.26
CA ILE A 128 -27.65 7.37 -2.78
C ILE A 128 -26.70 7.19 -1.58
N TYR A 129 -25.54 7.84 -1.60
CA TYR A 129 -24.57 7.78 -0.50
C TYR A 129 -24.76 8.88 0.54
N ASN A 130 -25.93 9.52 0.55
CA ASN A 130 -26.24 10.52 1.56
C ASN A 130 -26.19 9.86 2.96
N GLY A 131 -25.45 10.46 3.88
CA GLY A 131 -25.22 9.93 5.23
C GLY A 131 -24.02 8.99 5.37
N LEU A 132 -23.31 8.66 4.30
CA LEU A 132 -21.99 8.03 4.40
C LEU A 132 -20.91 9.08 4.62
N SER A 133 -20.00 8.81 5.56
CA SER A 133 -18.78 9.59 5.73
C SER A 133 -18.00 9.59 4.42
N PHE A 134 -17.48 10.75 4.05
CA PHE A 134 -16.60 10.90 2.89
C PHE A 134 -15.43 11.81 3.24
N LYS A 135 -14.34 11.63 2.51
CA LYS A 135 -13.24 12.59 2.44
C LYS A 135 -13.18 13.19 1.06
N THR A 136 -12.80 14.46 0.98
CA THR A 136 -12.48 15.06 -0.31
C THR A 136 -11.06 14.65 -0.75
N LYS A 137 -10.80 14.67 -2.06
CA LYS A 137 -9.44 14.46 -2.58
C LYS A 137 -8.44 15.45 -1.97
N GLU A 138 -8.86 16.69 -1.70
CA GLU A 138 -8.03 17.73 -1.09
C GLU A 138 -7.66 17.40 0.36
N GLU A 139 -8.60 16.92 1.18
CA GLU A 139 -8.33 16.48 2.55
C GLU A 139 -7.37 15.30 2.59
N LEU A 140 -7.48 14.36 1.65
CA LEU A 140 -6.54 13.25 1.51
C LEU A 140 -5.13 13.74 1.13
N HIS A 141 -5.02 14.76 0.29
CA HIS A 141 -3.73 15.38 -0.01
C HIS A 141 -3.13 16.10 1.19
N GLN A 142 -3.94 16.83 1.96
CA GLN A 142 -3.50 17.53 3.18
C GLN A 142 -3.10 16.56 4.31
N GLN A 143 -3.81 15.44 4.46
CA GLN A 143 -3.52 14.44 5.49
C GLN A 143 -2.22 13.65 5.20
N ASN A 144 -1.81 13.58 3.93
CA ASN A 144 -0.59 12.90 3.47
C ASN A 144 0.61 13.83 3.28
N GLU A 145 0.58 15.07 3.78
CA GLU A 145 1.73 16.00 3.69
C GLU A 145 2.77 15.75 4.80
N PRO A 146 3.92 15.09 4.54
CA PRO A 146 5.08 15.13 5.43
C PRO A 146 5.78 16.51 5.43
N HIS A 147 5.30 17.48 4.64
CA HIS A 147 5.96 18.76 4.38
C HIS A 147 6.23 19.60 5.64
N ARG A 148 5.40 19.52 6.68
CA ARG A 148 5.64 20.31 7.90
C ARG A 148 6.90 19.92 8.67
N LYS A 149 7.31 18.64 8.64
CA LYS A 149 8.57 18.19 9.28
C LYS A 149 9.78 18.53 8.42
N GLN A 150 9.66 18.43 7.09
CA GLN A 150 10.74 18.74 6.16
C GLN A 150 11.06 20.24 6.12
N LEU A 151 10.05 21.10 6.19
CA LEU A 151 10.22 22.56 6.25
C LEU A 151 10.99 22.99 7.50
N ARG A 152 10.71 22.41 8.68
CA ARG A 152 11.45 22.74 9.92
C ARG A 152 12.93 22.35 9.84
N ILE A 153 13.24 21.19 9.26
CA ILE A 153 14.63 20.74 9.09
C ILE A 153 15.34 21.65 8.08
N GLY A 154 14.68 22.05 7.00
CA GLY A 154 15.21 23.01 6.03
C GLY A 154 15.53 24.38 6.64
N LEU A 155 14.58 24.94 7.41
CA LEU A 155 14.75 26.20 8.14
C LEU A 155 15.90 26.13 9.16
N PHE A 156 16.04 25.02 9.89
CA PHE A 156 17.14 24.83 10.83
C PHE A 156 18.50 24.80 10.12
N ILE A 157 18.60 24.11 8.97
CA ILE A 157 19.85 24.08 8.17
C ILE A 157 20.20 25.49 7.69
N ILE A 158 19.22 26.27 7.21
CA ILE A 158 19.43 27.66 6.78
C ILE A 158 19.90 28.53 7.96
N PHE A 159 19.28 28.39 9.13
CA PHE A 159 19.66 29.12 10.35
C PHE A 159 21.11 28.85 10.75
N VAL A 160 21.55 27.59 10.75
CA VAL A 160 22.95 27.21 11.06
C VAL A 160 23.93 27.90 10.10
N TRP A 161 23.58 27.96 8.80
CA TRP A 161 24.44 28.58 7.77
C TRP A 161 24.51 30.10 7.84
N ILE A 162 23.42 30.78 8.20
CA ILE A 162 23.36 32.24 8.26
C ILE A 162 23.90 32.78 9.58
N VAL A 163 23.70 32.06 10.69
CA VAL A 163 23.99 32.58 12.03
C VAL A 163 25.23 31.93 12.64
N ILE A 164 25.29 30.60 12.68
CA ILE A 164 26.32 29.89 13.44
C ILE A 164 27.68 29.92 12.73
N VAL A 165 27.70 29.63 11.43
CA VAL A 165 28.97 29.61 10.67
C VAL A 165 29.63 30.99 10.63
N PRO A 166 28.91 32.10 10.30
CA PRO A 166 29.52 33.43 10.34
C PRO A 166 29.95 33.87 11.73
N ALA A 167 29.22 33.50 12.79
CA ALA A 167 29.63 33.78 14.17
C ALA A 167 30.95 33.09 14.54
N ILE A 168 31.11 31.80 14.19
CA ILE A 168 32.37 31.06 14.41
C ILE A 168 33.53 31.70 13.63
N VAL A 169 33.31 32.06 12.37
CA VAL A 169 34.31 32.72 11.51
C VAL A 169 34.72 34.08 12.09
N ALA A 170 33.77 34.87 12.59
CA ALA A 170 34.04 36.16 13.21
C ALA A 170 34.86 36.02 14.51
N ILE A 171 34.48 35.07 15.39
CA ILE A 171 35.20 34.79 16.64
C ILE A 171 36.64 34.34 16.35
N LEU A 172 36.84 33.42 15.39
CA LEU A 172 38.17 32.92 15.03
C LEU A 172 38.99 33.95 14.24
N GLY A 173 38.34 34.87 13.52
CA GLY A 173 38.99 35.95 12.78
C GLY A 173 39.74 36.92 13.69
N TRP A 174 39.29 37.08 14.93
CA TRP A 174 39.99 37.88 15.94
C TRP A 174 41.25 37.20 16.47
N ALA A 175 41.33 35.86 16.40
CA ALA A 175 42.48 35.08 16.84
C ALA A 175 43.53 34.91 15.74
N SER A 176 43.11 34.57 14.51
CA SER A 176 44.00 34.43 13.35
C SER A 176 43.23 34.45 12.04
N PHE A 177 43.60 35.38 11.16
CA PHE A 177 43.03 35.50 9.81
C PHE A 177 43.15 34.20 8.99
N TRP A 178 44.30 33.51 9.08
CA TRP A 178 44.56 32.27 8.35
C TRP A 178 43.67 31.12 8.83
N VAL A 179 43.46 31.00 10.14
CA VAL A 179 42.59 29.97 10.73
C VAL A 179 41.13 30.22 10.34
N SER A 180 40.69 31.48 10.40
CA SER A 180 39.32 31.86 9.99
C SER A 180 39.06 31.56 8.51
N SER A 181 40.01 31.88 7.62
CA SER A 181 39.91 31.55 6.19
C SER A 181 39.83 30.04 5.94
N LEU A 182 40.63 29.23 6.64
CA LEU A 182 40.61 27.77 6.51
C LEU A 182 39.27 27.17 6.94
N VAL A 183 38.70 27.66 8.05
CA VAL A 183 37.39 27.23 8.55
C VAL A 183 36.26 27.64 7.61
N LEU A 184 36.33 28.83 7.01
CA LEU A 184 35.37 29.30 6.02
C LEU A 184 35.38 28.40 4.76
N ILE A 185 36.57 28.12 4.21
CA ILE A 185 36.73 27.28 3.02
C ILE A 185 36.22 25.86 3.28
N TYR A 186 36.59 25.25 4.43
CA TYR A 186 36.12 23.92 4.80
C TYR A 186 34.60 23.87 4.97
N SER A 187 34.03 24.90 5.62
CA SER A 187 32.59 25.05 5.76
C SER A 187 31.90 25.09 4.39
N LEU A 188 32.30 26.01 3.50
CA LEU A 188 31.73 26.13 2.16
C LEU A 188 31.84 24.83 1.36
N TRP A 189 32.98 24.14 1.42
CA TRP A 189 33.16 22.83 0.80
C TRP A 189 32.16 21.79 1.32
N LYS A 190 31.99 21.70 2.65
CA LYS A 190 31.02 20.79 3.28
C LYS A 190 29.57 21.13 2.93
N ALA A 191 29.24 22.41 2.75
CA ALA A 191 27.94 22.86 2.30
C ALA A 191 27.63 22.35 0.89
N ILE A 192 28.59 22.51 -0.02
CA ILE A 192 28.50 22.06 -1.41
C ILE A 192 28.38 20.54 -1.47
N GLU A 193 29.20 19.81 -0.70
CA GLU A 193 29.14 18.35 -0.61
C GLU A 193 27.75 17.86 -0.16
N LYS A 194 27.21 18.43 0.94
CA LYS A 194 25.85 18.09 1.43
C LYS A 194 24.76 18.48 0.44
N GLY A 195 24.87 19.66 -0.18
CA GLY A 195 23.91 20.13 -1.18
C GLY A 195 23.85 19.23 -2.41
N LEU A 196 25.01 18.77 -2.89
CA LEU A 196 25.09 17.82 -4.01
C LEU A 196 24.58 16.43 -3.62
N LYS A 197 24.81 15.98 -2.37
CA LYS A 197 24.23 14.73 -1.84
C LYS A 197 22.69 14.79 -1.80
N LEU A 198 22.12 15.90 -1.32
CA LEU A 198 20.66 16.09 -1.27
C LEU A 198 20.02 16.19 -2.66
N LYS A 199 20.70 16.84 -3.62
CA LYS A 199 20.25 16.90 -5.02
C LYS A 199 20.47 15.60 -5.81
N GLY A 200 20.99 14.54 -5.17
CA GLY A 200 21.29 13.26 -5.81
C GLY A 200 22.43 13.30 -6.84
N LYS A 201 23.16 14.43 -6.95
CA LYS A 201 24.24 14.63 -7.92
C LYS A 201 25.61 14.16 -7.40
N TRP A 202 25.72 13.90 -6.10
CA TRP A 202 26.93 13.31 -5.52
C TRP A 202 26.89 11.79 -5.64
N LYS A 203 27.79 11.21 -6.45
CA LYS A 203 27.89 9.76 -6.59
C LYS A 203 28.38 9.16 -5.26
N LYS A 204 27.56 8.30 -4.66
CA LYS A 204 27.96 7.50 -3.48
C LYS A 204 29.17 6.63 -3.84
N SER A 205 30.09 6.47 -2.90
CA SER A 205 31.23 5.58 -3.08
C SER A 205 30.74 4.13 -3.26
N GLU A 206 31.51 3.31 -3.97
CA GLU A 206 31.19 1.89 -4.14
C GLU A 206 31.09 1.15 -2.80
N LYS A 207 31.96 1.49 -1.84
CA LYS A 207 31.92 0.97 -0.47
C LYS A 207 30.61 1.34 0.26
N GLU A 208 30.17 2.60 0.11
CA GLU A 208 28.91 3.06 0.71
C GLU A 208 27.69 2.35 0.10
N ARG A 209 27.68 2.17 -1.22
CA ARG A 209 26.62 1.44 -1.92
C ARG A 209 26.54 -0.02 -1.49
N GLN A 210 27.69 -0.67 -1.30
CA GLN A 210 27.74 -2.06 -0.87
C GLN A 210 27.20 -2.21 0.57
N LYS A 211 27.64 -1.34 1.48
CA LYS A 211 27.14 -1.33 2.86
C LYS A 211 25.62 -1.10 2.93
N GLU A 212 25.09 -0.17 2.15
CA GLU A 212 23.65 0.11 2.10
C GLU A 212 22.84 -1.09 1.57
N LYS A 213 23.36 -1.80 0.56
CA LYS A 213 22.75 -3.04 0.06
C LYS A 213 22.73 -4.13 1.13
N GLU A 214 23.83 -4.31 1.85
CA GLU A 214 23.92 -5.28 2.94
C GLU A 214 22.95 -4.95 4.07
N GLU A 215 22.89 -3.68 4.50
CA GLU A 215 21.94 -3.21 5.51
C GLU A 215 20.49 -3.35 5.08
N LEU A 216 20.18 -3.09 3.81
CA LEU A 216 18.84 -3.30 3.26
C LEU A 216 18.47 -4.79 3.28
N LYS A 217 19.40 -5.65 2.86
CA LYS A 217 19.23 -7.10 2.86
C LYS A 217 19.01 -7.63 4.29
N MET A 218 19.81 -7.18 5.26
CA MET A 218 19.66 -7.53 6.67
C MET A 218 18.30 -7.09 7.21
N ARG A 219 17.88 -5.84 6.95
CA ARG A 219 16.56 -5.34 7.38
C ARG A 219 15.41 -6.13 6.76
N TYR A 220 15.51 -6.47 5.48
CA TYR A 220 14.52 -7.28 4.80
C TYR A 220 14.37 -8.65 5.44
N TYR A 221 15.49 -9.34 5.72
CA TYR A 221 15.43 -10.63 6.42
C TYR A 221 14.87 -10.49 7.84
N TYR A 222 15.36 -9.52 8.62
CA TYR A 222 14.88 -9.27 9.97
C TYR A 222 13.36 -9.10 10.02
N TYR A 223 12.82 -8.27 9.12
CA TYR A 223 11.38 -8.05 9.01
C TYR A 223 10.58 -9.35 8.79
N HIS A 224 11.06 -10.23 7.92
CA HIS A 224 10.38 -11.50 7.66
C HIS A 224 10.56 -12.52 8.78
N CYS A 225 11.70 -12.52 9.47
CA CYS A 225 11.93 -13.38 10.63
C CYS A 225 11.05 -12.96 11.82
N GLU A 226 10.89 -11.66 12.06
CA GLU A 226 10.01 -11.14 13.13
C GLU A 226 8.54 -11.54 12.90
N ARG A 227 8.09 -11.55 11.63
CA ARG A 227 6.72 -11.96 11.27
C ARG A 227 6.49 -13.47 11.30
N ASN A 228 7.55 -14.29 11.37
CA ASN A 228 7.47 -15.75 11.43
C ASN A 228 8.49 -16.34 12.41
N PRO A 229 8.31 -16.14 13.73
CA PRO A 229 9.26 -16.59 14.74
C PRO A 229 9.39 -18.12 14.80
N GLU A 230 8.32 -18.87 14.51
CA GLU A 230 8.35 -20.33 14.44
C GLU A 230 9.21 -20.84 13.28
N GLY A 231 9.00 -20.28 12.09
CA GLY A 231 9.81 -20.59 10.92
C GLY A 231 11.30 -20.27 11.13
N PHE A 232 11.59 -19.14 11.80
CA PHE A 232 12.97 -18.80 12.16
C PHE A 232 13.59 -19.81 13.11
N ARG A 233 12.89 -20.23 14.18
CA ARG A 233 13.38 -21.28 15.09
C ARG A 233 13.71 -22.58 14.34
N LYS A 234 12.84 -22.99 13.41
CA LYS A 234 13.07 -24.18 12.59
C LYS A 234 14.33 -24.05 11.72
N LEU A 235 14.50 -22.91 11.04
CA LEU A 235 15.69 -22.61 10.25
C LEU A 235 16.98 -22.65 11.07
N VAL A 236 16.94 -22.17 12.32
CA VAL A 236 18.11 -22.23 13.22
C VAL A 236 18.49 -23.68 13.51
N VAL A 237 17.53 -24.55 13.83
CA VAL A 237 17.78 -25.98 14.08
C VAL A 237 18.35 -26.66 12.83
N GLU A 238 17.74 -26.44 11.67
CA GLU A 238 18.19 -27.01 10.40
C GLU A 238 19.63 -26.60 10.04
N ASN A 239 20.02 -25.35 10.36
CA ASN A 239 21.38 -24.86 10.15
C ASN A 239 22.38 -25.53 11.11
N LEU A 240 22.04 -25.66 12.39
CA LEU A 240 22.90 -26.34 13.38
C LEU A 240 23.15 -27.81 12.99
N GLU A 241 22.12 -28.53 12.56
CA GLU A 241 22.26 -29.92 12.08
C GLU A 241 23.11 -30.03 10.81
N ARG A 242 23.06 -29.02 9.94
CA ARG A 242 23.90 -28.97 8.74
C ARG A 242 25.35 -28.73 9.11
N ASP A 243 25.62 -27.76 9.98
CA ASP A 243 26.96 -27.42 10.44
C ASP A 243 27.62 -28.60 11.15
N GLU A 244 26.87 -29.34 11.98
CA GLU A 244 27.39 -30.53 12.66
C GLU A 244 27.72 -31.66 11.68
N ARG A 245 26.86 -31.92 10.69
CA ARG A 245 27.14 -32.91 9.62
C ARG A 245 28.39 -32.55 8.84
N ASP A 246 28.58 -31.27 8.53
CA ASP A 246 29.76 -30.81 7.80
C ASP A 246 31.04 -30.91 8.67
N ARG A 247 30.93 -30.70 9.99
CA ARG A 247 32.03 -30.92 10.93
C ARG A 247 32.44 -32.40 10.97
N ILE A 248 31.48 -33.30 11.16
CA ILE A 248 31.71 -34.75 11.20
C ILE A 248 32.35 -35.24 9.89
N ARG A 249 31.87 -34.75 8.73
CA ARG A 249 32.46 -35.09 7.43
C ARG A 249 33.91 -34.65 7.31
N LYS A 250 34.21 -33.41 7.70
CA LYS A 250 35.58 -32.89 7.68
C LYS A 250 36.51 -33.68 8.60
N GLU A 251 36.03 -34.06 9.78
CA GLU A 251 36.77 -34.89 10.74
C GLU A 251 37.02 -36.29 10.18
N ALA A 252 36.02 -36.94 9.60
CA ALA A 252 36.16 -38.25 8.95
C ALA A 252 37.16 -38.20 7.78
N ASP A 253 37.10 -37.17 6.93
CA ASP A 253 38.04 -36.97 5.82
C ASP A 253 39.48 -36.70 6.31
N PHE A 254 39.64 -35.99 7.43
CA PHE A 254 40.93 -35.76 8.06
C PHE A 254 41.53 -37.06 8.60
N LEU A 255 40.74 -37.87 9.30
CA LEU A 255 41.15 -39.16 9.83
C LEU A 255 41.49 -40.18 8.74
N ARG A 256 40.81 -40.14 7.58
CA ARG A 256 41.10 -41.02 6.43
C ARG A 256 42.40 -40.68 5.70
N LYS A 257 42.90 -39.44 5.81
CA LYS A 257 44.14 -38.98 5.16
C LYS A 257 45.40 -39.20 6.02
N LYS A 258 45.23 -39.69 7.25
CA LYS A 258 46.29 -40.02 8.19
C LYS A 258 46.57 -41.52 8.15
#